data_AF-A0A2M8AHV1-F1
#
_entry.id   AF-A0A2M8AHV1-F1
#
_cell.length_a   1.000
_cell.length_b   1.000
_cell.length_c   1.000
_cell.angle_alpha   90.00
_cell.angle_beta   90.00
_cell.angle_gamma   90.00
#
_symmetry.space_group_name_H-M   'P 1'
#
loop_
_entity.id
_entity.type
_entity.pdbx_description
1 polymer ?
#
loop_
_entity_poly.entity_id
_entity_poly.type
_entity_poly.pdbx_seq_one_letter_code
_entity_poly.pdbx_strand_id
1 'polypeptide(L)'
;MTNINEFDVFYISYDEPKKEEFWADLLNKVPWAKRVDGVKGFDNAHKACATASETNHFITIDGDNIINENLFDEEIEINNTNKNCVFSWAGKNIVNGLVYGNGGIKLWNREFVLSMKTHENSNDQAHQVDFCWYTNYIQMNNVYSSVHVNQSEYHAFRAGFREGVKMTLLSGIKPEKNVLLSNQIFWKNYNRLVIWCSVGSDVEYGLWSIYGARLGLYMLMCSDWNYTQIRDYDWMDYFFQNSIKSKIKSDENLIREINLLEEKLKEDLHV
;
A
#
# COMPACT_ATOMS: atom_id res chain seq x y z
N MET A 1 -20.74 -5.68 21.36
CA MET A 1 -20.33 -5.05 20.10
C MET A 1 -19.92 -3.63 20.44
N THR A 2 -18.86 -3.12 19.83
CA THR A 2 -18.32 -1.78 20.06
C THR A 2 -18.50 -1.00 18.77
N ASN A 3 -19.14 0.17 18.87
CA ASN A 3 -19.35 1.03 17.72
C ASN A 3 -18.02 1.66 17.28
N ILE A 4 -17.82 1.82 15.97
CA ILE A 4 -16.60 2.40 15.40
C ILE A 4 -16.29 3.81 15.94
N ASN A 5 -17.31 4.59 16.30
CA ASN A 5 -17.16 5.92 16.89
C ASN A 5 -16.44 5.94 18.25
N GLU A 6 -16.29 4.80 18.93
CA GLU A 6 -15.60 4.72 20.22
C GLU A 6 -14.07 4.58 20.11
N PHE A 7 -13.53 4.45 18.89
CA PHE A 7 -12.10 4.32 18.67
C PHE A 7 -11.45 5.67 18.32
N ASP A 8 -10.21 5.86 18.76
CA ASP A 8 -9.37 6.91 18.20
C ASP A 8 -9.19 6.68 16.69
N VAL A 9 -9.32 7.75 15.91
CA VAL A 9 -9.13 7.73 14.45
C VAL A 9 -7.90 8.55 14.13
N PHE A 10 -6.91 7.94 13.48
CA PHE A 10 -5.68 8.61 13.06
C PHE A 10 -5.59 8.74 11.55
N TYR A 11 -5.39 9.97 11.10
CA TYR A 11 -4.96 10.26 9.73
C TYR A 11 -3.44 10.21 9.65
N ILE A 12 -2.91 9.24 8.90
CA ILE A 12 -1.47 9.07 8.68
C ILE A 12 -1.11 9.72 7.36
N SER A 13 -0.28 10.76 7.40
CA SER A 13 0.16 11.48 6.20
C SER A 13 1.67 11.73 6.23
N TYR A 14 2.28 11.81 5.05
CA TYR A 14 3.70 12.06 4.90
C TYR A 14 3.95 13.09 3.78
N ASP A 15 4.02 12.64 2.54
CA ASP A 15 4.36 13.44 1.36
C ASP A 15 3.24 13.51 0.31
N GLU A 16 2.04 13.02 0.62
CA GLU A 16 0.91 13.03 -0.31
C GLU A 16 0.52 14.47 -0.70
N PRO A 17 0.40 14.80 -2.00
CA PRO A 17 0.15 16.17 -2.46
C PRO A 17 -1.16 16.78 -1.94
N LYS A 18 -2.19 15.95 -1.76
CA LYS A 18 -3.51 16.36 -1.30
C LYS A 18 -3.75 16.11 0.19
N LYS A 19 -2.70 15.84 0.98
CA LYS A 19 -2.86 15.50 2.40
C LYS A 19 -3.66 16.53 3.21
N GLU A 20 -3.53 17.83 2.90
CA GLU A 20 -4.30 18.88 3.58
C GLU A 20 -5.78 18.89 3.17
N GLU A 21 -6.07 18.63 1.90
CA GLU A 21 -7.44 18.54 1.38
C GLU A 21 -8.15 17.33 1.99
N PHE A 22 -7.48 16.18 2.03
CA PHE A 22 -8.06 14.94 2.57
C PHE A 22 -8.15 14.97 4.10
N TRP A 23 -7.22 15.65 4.77
CA TRP A 23 -7.34 15.93 6.20
C TRP A 23 -8.58 16.78 6.52
N ALA A 24 -8.83 17.84 5.73
CA ALA A 24 -10.01 18.67 5.91
C ALA A 24 -11.32 17.90 5.64
N ASP A 25 -11.35 17.07 4.59
CA ASP A 25 -12.47 16.16 4.30
C ASP A 25 -12.73 15.18 5.46
N LEU A 26 -11.67 14.57 6.00
CA LEU A 26 -11.80 13.66 7.14
C LEU A 26 -12.31 14.37 8.40
N LEU A 27 -11.77 15.55 8.75
CA LEU A 27 -12.23 16.30 9.92
C LEU A 27 -13.69 16.73 9.84
N ASN A 28 -14.18 17.04 8.63
CA ASN A 28 -15.61 17.34 8.43
C ASN A 28 -16.51 16.14 8.73
N LYS A 29 -16.04 14.92 8.47
CA LYS A 29 -16.76 13.66 8.71
C LYS A 29 -16.55 13.12 10.13
N VAL A 30 -15.35 13.33 10.67
CA VAL A 30 -14.84 12.74 11.92
C VAL A 30 -14.14 13.84 12.74
N PRO A 31 -14.89 14.71 13.44
CA PRO A 31 -14.32 15.87 14.11
C PRO A 31 -13.33 15.56 15.24
N TRP A 32 -13.33 14.32 15.75
CA TRP A 32 -12.39 13.85 16.78
C TRP A 32 -11.16 13.15 16.21
N ALA A 33 -11.01 13.09 14.88
CA ALA A 33 -9.82 12.51 14.27
C ALA A 33 -8.56 13.23 14.73
N LYS A 34 -7.50 12.46 14.96
CA LYS A 34 -6.16 12.90 15.31
C LYS A 34 -5.27 12.77 14.07
N ARG A 35 -4.21 13.58 13.98
CA ARG A 35 -3.28 13.56 12.84
C ARG A 35 -1.89 13.12 13.26
N VAL A 36 -1.31 12.22 12.48
CA VAL A 36 0.11 11.86 12.49
C VAL A 36 0.67 12.24 11.12
N ASP A 37 1.45 13.33 11.08
CA ASP A 37 1.99 13.89 9.84
C ASP A 37 3.52 13.90 9.86
N GLY A 38 4.14 13.60 8.71
CA GLY A 38 5.59 13.74 8.52
C GLY A 38 6.44 12.69 9.23
N VAL A 39 5.83 11.66 9.83
CA VAL A 39 6.57 10.54 10.43
C VAL A 39 7.08 9.62 9.33
N LYS A 40 8.39 9.58 9.17
CA LYS A 40 9.05 8.76 8.16
C LYS A 40 9.12 7.29 8.57
N GLY A 41 8.74 6.42 7.64
CA GLY A 41 8.76 4.97 7.81
C GLY A 41 7.36 4.41 8.08
N PHE A 42 7.09 3.23 7.53
CA PHE A 42 5.76 2.61 7.61
C PHE A 42 5.49 2.14 9.03
N ASP A 43 6.43 1.47 9.68
CA ASP A 43 6.27 0.95 11.03
C ASP A 43 6.24 2.09 12.08
N ASN A 44 7.10 3.08 11.89
CA ASN A 44 7.19 4.26 12.76
C ASN A 44 5.89 5.08 12.77
N ALA A 45 5.25 5.28 11.60
CA ALA A 45 4.00 6.03 11.51
C ALA A 45 2.87 5.34 12.30
N HIS A 46 2.72 4.01 12.17
CA HIS A 46 1.73 3.25 12.94
C HIS A 46 2.03 3.29 14.45
N LYS A 47 3.31 3.20 14.84
CA LYS A 47 3.72 3.33 16.25
C LYS A 47 3.46 4.71 16.83
N ALA A 48 3.59 5.76 16.03
CA ALA A 48 3.22 7.11 16.46
C ALA A 48 1.72 7.20 16.77
N CYS A 49 0.86 6.61 15.93
CA CYS A 49 -0.58 6.49 16.22
C CYS A 49 -0.83 5.68 17.50
N ALA A 50 -0.22 4.50 17.63
CA ALA A 50 -0.41 3.66 18.81
C ALA A 50 0.05 4.34 20.11
N THR A 51 1.14 5.12 20.06
CA THR A 51 1.64 5.89 21.20
C THR A 51 0.67 7.01 21.59
N ALA A 52 0.09 7.69 20.61
CA ALA A 52 -0.88 8.77 20.81
C ALA A 52 -2.32 8.29 21.11
N SER A 53 -2.59 7.00 20.91
CA SER A 53 -3.89 6.38 21.14
C SER A 53 -4.18 6.24 22.64
N GLU A 54 -5.35 6.68 23.05
CA GLU A 54 -5.93 6.56 24.39
C GLU A 54 -6.84 5.32 24.50
N THR A 55 -7.25 4.75 23.35
CA THR A 55 -8.05 3.53 23.27
C THR A 55 -7.19 2.27 23.09
N ASN A 56 -7.71 1.10 23.48
CA ASN A 56 -7.03 -0.21 23.30
C ASN A 56 -6.89 -0.60 21.82
N HIS A 57 -7.81 -0.12 20.99
CA HIS A 57 -7.81 -0.27 19.54
C HIS A 57 -8.00 1.08 18.88
N PHE A 58 -7.39 1.29 17.72
CA PHE A 58 -7.49 2.57 16.99
C PHE A 58 -7.55 2.34 15.49
N ILE A 59 -8.13 3.31 14.79
CA ILE A 59 -8.30 3.29 13.34
C ILE A 59 -7.18 4.09 12.68
N THR A 60 -6.66 3.60 11.57
CA THR A 60 -5.78 4.37 10.68
C THR A 60 -6.42 4.57 9.32
N ILE A 61 -6.26 5.80 8.81
CA ILE A 61 -6.65 6.22 7.47
C ILE A 61 -5.40 6.82 6.81
N ASP A 62 -4.98 6.26 5.68
CA ASP A 62 -3.78 6.70 4.97
C ASP A 62 -4.01 8.04 4.26
N GLY A 63 -2.93 8.79 4.02
CA GLY A 63 -2.96 10.17 3.52
C GLY A 63 -3.56 10.32 2.13
N ASP A 64 -3.68 9.22 1.40
CA ASP A 64 -4.24 9.11 0.07
C ASP A 64 -5.67 8.54 0.04
N ASN A 65 -6.33 8.40 1.20
CA ASN A 65 -7.68 7.87 1.29
C ASN A 65 -8.74 8.96 1.44
N ILE A 66 -9.85 8.80 0.72
CA ILE A 66 -11.12 9.47 1.01
C ILE A 66 -12.09 8.41 1.55
N ILE A 67 -12.58 8.63 2.77
CA ILE A 67 -13.47 7.68 3.44
C ILE A 67 -14.96 7.96 3.15
N ASN A 68 -15.75 6.90 3.28
CA ASN A 68 -17.21 6.93 3.37
C ASN A 68 -17.63 6.93 4.84
N GLU A 69 -18.45 7.90 5.23
CA GLU A 69 -18.93 8.09 6.62
C GLU A 69 -19.76 6.92 7.13
N ASN A 70 -20.35 6.10 6.24
CA ASN A 70 -21.07 4.88 6.61
C ASN A 70 -20.20 3.86 7.37
N LEU A 71 -18.86 4.03 7.37
CA LEU A 71 -17.98 3.26 8.25
C LEU A 71 -18.39 3.40 9.72
N PHE A 72 -18.81 4.58 10.12
CA PHE A 72 -19.13 4.91 11.51
C PHE A 72 -20.51 4.41 11.96
N ASP A 73 -21.30 3.86 11.04
CA ASP A 73 -22.53 3.13 11.35
C ASP A 73 -22.24 1.66 11.76
N GLU A 74 -21.00 1.19 11.57
CA GLU A 74 -20.62 -0.19 11.85
C GLU A 74 -20.34 -0.43 13.34
N GLU A 75 -20.52 -1.69 13.73
CA GLU A 75 -20.10 -2.20 15.02
C GLU A 75 -19.18 -3.42 14.84
N ILE A 76 -18.19 -3.54 15.72
CA ILE A 76 -17.29 -4.69 15.75
C ILE A 76 -17.43 -5.43 17.06
N GLU A 77 -17.49 -6.76 16.98
CA GLU A 77 -17.32 -7.61 18.14
C GLU A 77 -15.83 -7.92 18.38
N ILE A 78 -15.26 -7.31 19.42
CA ILE A 78 -13.91 -7.62 19.90
C ILE A 78 -14.02 -8.52 21.13
N ASN A 79 -13.44 -9.70 21.06
CA ASN A 79 -13.43 -10.69 22.12
C ASN A 79 -12.03 -11.33 22.28
N ASN A 80 -11.89 -12.29 23.19
CA ASN A 80 -10.58 -12.87 23.51
C ASN A 80 -9.89 -13.60 22.35
N THR A 81 -10.62 -14.03 21.31
CA THR A 81 -10.05 -14.76 20.18
C THR A 81 -9.54 -13.84 19.07
N ASN A 82 -10.10 -12.63 18.95
CA ASN A 82 -9.78 -11.69 17.88
C ASN A 82 -9.17 -10.36 18.35
N LYS A 83 -9.05 -10.11 19.65
CA LYS A 83 -8.54 -8.83 20.20
C LYS A 83 -7.14 -8.44 19.73
N ASN A 84 -6.32 -9.40 19.30
CA ASN A 84 -4.96 -9.16 18.78
C ASN A 84 -4.91 -9.15 17.25
N CYS A 85 -6.05 -9.34 16.57
CA CYS A 85 -6.14 -9.29 15.12
C CYS A 85 -6.21 -7.83 14.63
N VAL A 86 -5.83 -7.63 13.37
CA VAL A 86 -6.07 -6.39 12.65
C VAL A 86 -7.32 -6.57 11.79
N PHE A 87 -8.33 -5.75 12.00
CA PHE A 87 -9.51 -5.74 11.14
C PHE A 87 -9.23 -4.80 9.96
N SER A 88 -9.34 -5.31 8.75
CA SER A 88 -8.98 -4.57 7.54
C SER A 88 -10.17 -4.47 6.61
N TRP A 89 -10.62 -3.24 6.35
CA TRP A 89 -11.55 -2.96 5.28
C TRP A 89 -10.76 -2.76 3.99
N ALA A 90 -11.31 -3.26 2.89
CA ALA A 90 -10.69 -3.05 1.59
C ALA A 90 -10.88 -1.59 1.15
N GLY A 91 -9.86 -1.03 0.52
CA GLY A 91 -9.94 0.24 -0.21
C GLY A 91 -10.18 -0.03 -1.69
N LYS A 92 -10.98 0.83 -2.34
CA LYS A 92 -11.14 0.83 -3.79
C LYS A 92 -10.07 1.72 -4.41
N ASN A 93 -9.10 1.13 -5.09
CA ASN A 93 -8.09 1.88 -5.82
C ASN A 93 -8.72 2.58 -7.03
N ILE A 94 -8.58 3.91 -7.11
CA ILE A 94 -9.25 4.69 -8.16
C ILE A 94 -8.56 4.60 -9.53
N VAL A 95 -7.30 4.13 -9.59
CA VAL A 95 -6.55 3.98 -10.83
C VAL A 95 -6.97 2.71 -11.57
N ASN A 96 -7.04 1.57 -10.88
CA ASN A 96 -7.25 0.26 -11.51
C ASN A 96 -8.50 -0.48 -11.05
N GLY A 97 -9.28 0.10 -10.15
CA GLY A 97 -10.54 -0.47 -9.65
C GLY A 97 -10.38 -1.66 -8.71
N LEU A 98 -9.15 -2.05 -8.35
CA LEU A 98 -8.92 -3.14 -7.39
C LEU A 98 -9.53 -2.80 -6.02
N VAL A 99 -10.13 -3.81 -5.39
CA VAL A 99 -10.71 -3.73 -4.05
C VAL A 99 -10.01 -4.75 -3.17
N TYR A 100 -9.08 -4.30 -2.32
CA TYR A 100 -8.30 -5.13 -1.40
C TYR A 100 -7.61 -4.28 -0.32
N GLY A 101 -6.75 -4.89 0.51
CA GLY A 101 -6.15 -4.25 1.69
C GLY A 101 -5.12 -3.14 1.42
N ASN A 102 -4.72 -2.88 0.16
CA ASN A 102 -3.85 -1.76 -0.19
C ASN A 102 -4.56 -0.43 0.08
N GLY A 103 -3.94 0.43 0.89
CA GLY A 103 -4.51 1.70 1.33
C GLY A 103 -5.80 1.55 2.15
N GLY A 104 -6.27 0.33 2.46
CA GLY A 104 -7.54 0.13 3.14
C GLY A 104 -7.51 0.55 4.61
N ILE A 105 -8.66 0.95 5.14
CA ILE A 105 -8.84 1.33 6.55
C ILE A 105 -8.57 0.12 7.45
N LYS A 106 -7.89 0.36 8.58
CA LYS A 106 -7.52 -0.70 9.52
C LYS A 106 -7.85 -0.31 10.95
N LEU A 107 -8.41 -1.26 11.71
CA LEU A 107 -8.54 -1.18 13.15
C LEU A 107 -7.45 -2.06 13.78
N TRP A 108 -6.59 -1.41 14.54
CA TRP A 108 -5.38 -2.00 15.12
C TRP A 108 -5.55 -2.23 16.61
N ASN A 109 -4.95 -3.31 17.12
CA ASN A 109 -4.67 -3.42 18.55
C ASN A 109 -3.43 -2.59 18.90
N ARG A 110 -3.54 -1.71 19.90
CA ARG A 110 -2.48 -0.78 20.32
C ARG A 110 -1.20 -1.48 20.74
N GLU A 111 -1.30 -2.45 21.65
CA GLU A 111 -0.13 -3.18 22.18
C GLU A 111 0.57 -4.01 21.10
N PHE A 112 -0.21 -4.58 20.18
CA PHE A 112 0.32 -5.27 19.02
C PHE A 112 1.16 -4.32 18.14
N VAL A 113 0.66 -3.12 17.82
CA VAL A 113 1.40 -2.14 17.01
C VAL A 113 2.66 -1.63 17.71
N LEU A 114 2.61 -1.44 19.04
CA LEU A 114 3.80 -1.03 19.80
C LEU A 114 4.90 -2.11 19.80
N SER A 115 4.51 -3.39 19.77
CA SER A 115 5.44 -4.52 19.85
C SER A 115 5.93 -5.02 18.49
N MET A 116 5.21 -4.77 17.39
CA MET A 116 5.59 -5.26 16.07
C MET A 116 6.92 -4.65 15.57
N LYS A 117 7.63 -5.41 14.73
CA LYS A 117 8.85 -4.98 14.05
C LYS A 117 8.74 -5.31 12.57
N THR A 118 8.21 -4.37 11.81
CA THR A 118 7.96 -4.51 10.37
C THR A 118 8.75 -3.45 9.60
N HIS A 119 8.77 -3.56 8.26
CA HIS A 119 9.38 -2.57 7.38
C HIS A 119 10.78 -2.17 7.84
N GLU A 120 11.05 -0.89 8.05
CA GLU A 120 12.34 -0.34 8.48
C GLU A 120 12.88 -0.92 9.79
N ASN A 121 12.01 -1.48 10.63
CA ASN A 121 12.35 -2.05 11.94
C ASN A 121 12.46 -3.60 11.93
N SER A 122 12.18 -4.26 10.78
CA SER A 122 12.28 -5.72 10.67
C SER A 122 13.66 -6.21 10.25
N ASN A 123 14.14 -7.23 10.97
CA ASN A 123 15.26 -8.09 10.57
C ASN A 123 14.79 -9.43 9.96
N ASP A 124 13.50 -9.73 10.02
CA ASP A 124 12.91 -10.92 9.39
C ASP A 124 12.50 -10.59 7.95
N GLN A 125 13.08 -11.32 7.00
CA GLN A 125 12.88 -11.16 5.57
C GLN A 125 11.39 -11.13 5.18
N ALA A 126 10.55 -11.94 5.82
CA ALA A 126 9.11 -12.00 5.52
C ALA A 126 8.36 -10.69 5.85
N HIS A 127 8.93 -9.85 6.72
CA HIS A 127 8.27 -8.65 7.26
C HIS A 127 8.99 -7.34 6.90
N GLN A 128 10.02 -7.39 6.04
CA GLN A 128 10.80 -6.21 5.66
C GLN A 128 10.06 -5.26 4.72
N VAL A 129 9.01 -5.71 4.05
CA VAL A 129 8.32 -4.90 3.02
C VAL A 129 6.80 -4.83 3.21
N ASP A 130 6.27 -5.63 4.14
CA ASP A 130 4.85 -5.69 4.46
C ASP A 130 4.67 -6.19 5.91
N PHE A 131 3.63 -5.71 6.59
CA PHE A 131 3.21 -6.20 7.91
C PHE A 131 2.21 -7.37 7.80
N CYS A 132 1.66 -7.66 6.61
CA CYS A 132 0.55 -8.60 6.43
C CYS A 132 0.84 -10.02 6.94
N TRP A 133 2.11 -10.38 7.04
CA TRP A 133 2.57 -11.69 7.50
C TRP A 133 2.90 -11.72 9.00
N TYR A 134 2.93 -10.56 9.67
CA TYR A 134 3.23 -10.44 11.11
C TYR A 134 1.99 -10.62 11.98
N THR A 135 0.78 -10.51 11.41
CA THR A 135 -0.47 -10.45 12.18
C THR A 135 -1.59 -11.28 11.58
N ASN A 136 -2.54 -11.64 12.45
CA ASN A 136 -3.79 -12.24 12.04
C ASN A 136 -4.71 -11.15 11.49
N TYR A 137 -4.87 -11.15 10.16
CA TYR A 137 -5.77 -10.25 9.45
C TYR A 137 -7.20 -10.81 9.43
N ILE A 138 -8.16 -9.98 9.84
CA ILE A 138 -9.58 -10.21 9.58
C ILE A 138 -9.97 -9.29 8.43
N GLN A 139 -10.15 -9.87 7.25
CA GLN A 139 -10.63 -9.14 6.09
C GLN A 139 -12.13 -8.86 6.25
N MET A 140 -12.49 -7.59 6.30
CA MET A 140 -13.88 -7.14 6.35
C MET A 140 -14.48 -7.16 4.94
N ASN A 141 -15.79 -7.42 4.85
CA ASN A 141 -16.50 -7.58 3.57
C ASN A 141 -16.83 -6.26 2.87
N ASN A 142 -16.99 -5.19 3.65
CA ASN A 142 -17.46 -3.89 3.17
C ASN A 142 -16.27 -2.99 2.75
N VAL A 143 -16.58 -2.02 1.90
CA VAL A 143 -15.61 -1.05 1.35
C VAL A 143 -16.04 0.36 1.76
N TYR A 144 -15.21 1.02 2.56
CA TYR A 144 -15.49 2.36 3.08
C TYR A 144 -14.43 3.40 2.68
N SER A 145 -13.54 3.09 1.74
CA SER A 145 -12.61 4.10 1.23
C SER A 145 -12.30 3.94 -0.24
N SER A 146 -11.95 5.08 -0.83
CA SER A 146 -11.31 5.18 -2.13
C SER A 146 -9.86 5.61 -1.95
N VAL A 147 -8.94 4.91 -2.61
CA VAL A 147 -7.49 5.13 -2.51
C VAL A 147 -7.01 5.88 -3.74
N HIS A 148 -6.53 7.10 -3.54
CA HIS A 148 -6.11 8.06 -4.57
C HIS A 148 -4.60 8.12 -4.65
N VAL A 149 -3.98 7.04 -5.14
CA VAL A 149 -2.53 6.96 -5.32
C VAL A 149 -2.02 7.87 -6.45
N ASN A 150 -2.90 8.37 -7.31
CA ASN A 150 -2.57 9.15 -8.50
C ASN A 150 -2.54 10.67 -8.27
N GLN A 151 -2.05 11.12 -7.11
CA GLN A 151 -2.01 12.56 -6.83
C GLN A 151 -0.86 13.28 -7.56
N SER A 152 0.09 12.53 -8.10
CA SER A 152 1.17 13.00 -8.98
C SER A 152 1.82 11.80 -9.67
N GLU A 153 2.67 12.07 -10.67
CA GLU A 153 3.49 11.06 -11.33
C GLU A 153 4.29 10.20 -10.34
N TYR A 154 4.94 10.84 -9.35
CA TYR A 154 5.76 10.16 -8.34
C TYR A 154 4.92 9.22 -7.47
N HIS A 155 3.76 9.69 -7.00
CA HIS A 155 2.90 8.92 -6.10
C HIS A 155 2.25 7.73 -6.83
N ALA A 156 1.80 7.95 -8.06
CA ALA A 156 1.29 6.88 -8.93
C ALA A 156 2.36 5.82 -9.20
N PHE A 157 3.55 6.27 -9.61
CA PHE A 157 4.70 5.40 -9.82
C PHE A 157 5.07 4.60 -8.55
N ARG A 158 5.20 5.28 -7.41
CA ARG A 158 5.58 4.65 -6.14
C ARG A 158 4.58 3.57 -5.73
N ALA A 159 3.28 3.85 -5.84
CA ALA A 159 2.24 2.89 -5.52
C ALA A 159 2.29 1.67 -6.44
N GLY A 160 2.34 1.89 -7.76
CA GLY A 160 2.49 0.83 -8.74
C GLY A 160 3.74 0.00 -8.52
N PHE A 161 4.89 0.64 -8.33
CA PHE A 161 6.18 -0.02 -8.11
C PHE A 161 6.19 -0.89 -6.86
N ARG A 162 5.68 -0.37 -5.73
CA ARG A 162 5.60 -1.14 -4.50
C ARG A 162 4.66 -2.34 -4.64
N GLU A 163 3.49 -2.17 -5.25
CA GLU A 163 2.54 -3.28 -5.41
C GLU A 163 3.00 -4.30 -6.46
N GLY A 164 3.69 -3.88 -7.52
CA GLY A 164 4.36 -4.78 -8.47
C GLY A 164 5.37 -5.70 -7.77
N VAL A 165 6.14 -5.18 -6.82
CA VAL A 165 7.03 -6.00 -5.98
C VAL A 165 6.23 -6.86 -5.01
N LYS A 166 5.35 -6.27 -4.19
CA LYS A 166 4.63 -6.97 -3.11
C LYS A 166 3.75 -8.10 -3.62
N MET A 167 3.02 -7.91 -4.72
CA MET A 167 2.16 -8.95 -5.29
C MET A 167 2.96 -10.11 -5.91
N THR A 168 4.24 -9.89 -6.21
CA THR A 168 5.15 -10.91 -6.73
C THR A 168 5.82 -11.72 -5.63
N LEU A 169 5.89 -11.23 -4.39
CA LEU A 169 6.54 -11.96 -3.30
C LEU A 169 5.67 -13.12 -2.79
N LEU A 170 6.33 -14.24 -2.49
CA LEU A 170 5.75 -15.39 -1.79
C LEU A 170 5.96 -15.19 -0.29
N SER A 171 4.94 -14.68 0.41
CA SER A 171 5.01 -14.41 1.85
C SER A 171 6.20 -13.54 2.26
N GLY A 172 6.50 -12.52 1.46
CA GLY A 172 7.64 -11.60 1.66
C GLY A 172 8.96 -12.10 1.06
N ILE A 173 9.01 -13.31 0.51
CA ILE A 173 10.22 -13.91 -0.07
C ILE A 173 10.16 -13.83 -1.60
N LYS A 174 11.32 -13.59 -2.24
CA LYS A 174 11.45 -13.55 -3.70
C LYS A 174 11.22 -14.95 -4.30
N PRO A 175 10.33 -15.09 -5.31
CA PRO A 175 10.13 -16.36 -6.01
C PRO A 175 11.38 -16.82 -6.77
N GLU A 176 11.43 -18.11 -7.09
CA GLU A 176 12.47 -18.69 -7.93
C GLU A 176 12.29 -18.28 -9.39
N LYS A 177 13.36 -17.85 -10.05
CA LYS A 177 13.29 -17.34 -11.45
C LYS A 177 12.94 -18.43 -12.47
N ASN A 178 13.36 -19.67 -12.22
CA ASN A 178 13.20 -20.81 -13.13
C ASN A 178 11.85 -21.53 -13.01
N VAL A 179 10.92 -21.00 -12.20
CA VAL A 179 9.57 -21.53 -12.05
C VAL A 179 8.57 -20.46 -12.46
N LEU A 180 7.54 -20.84 -13.22
CA LEU A 180 6.49 -19.90 -13.64
C LEU A 180 5.90 -19.18 -12.42
N LEU A 181 5.81 -17.86 -12.51
CA LEU A 181 5.36 -17.03 -11.39
C LEU A 181 3.95 -17.44 -10.92
N SER A 182 3.05 -17.73 -11.87
CA SER A 182 1.67 -18.19 -11.61
C SER A 182 1.58 -19.52 -10.85
N ASN A 183 2.64 -20.34 -10.85
CA ASN A 183 2.71 -21.58 -10.10
C ASN A 183 3.27 -21.39 -8.67
N GLN A 184 3.87 -20.24 -8.38
CA GLN A 184 4.51 -19.96 -7.10
C GLN A 184 3.67 -19.03 -6.22
N ILE A 185 3.17 -17.94 -6.80
CA ILE A 185 2.48 -16.92 -6.02
C ILE A 185 1.00 -17.24 -5.89
N PHE A 186 0.41 -16.81 -4.77
CA PHE A 186 -1.02 -16.99 -4.53
C PHE A 186 -1.84 -16.35 -5.66
N TRP A 187 -2.80 -17.10 -6.21
CA TRP A 187 -3.54 -16.70 -7.42
C TRP A 187 -4.21 -15.32 -7.33
N LYS A 188 -4.69 -14.90 -6.14
CA LYS A 188 -5.25 -13.54 -5.96
C LYS A 188 -4.20 -12.46 -6.13
N ASN A 189 -2.96 -12.71 -5.67
CA ASN A 189 -1.86 -11.78 -5.83
C ASN A 189 -1.42 -11.73 -7.30
N TYR A 190 -1.36 -12.88 -7.99
CA TYR A 190 -1.09 -12.91 -9.43
C TYR A 190 -2.12 -12.09 -10.22
N ASN A 191 -3.42 -12.28 -9.96
CA ASN A 191 -4.46 -11.51 -10.65
C ASN A 191 -4.34 -10.01 -10.38
N ARG A 192 -4.05 -9.61 -9.14
CA ARG A 192 -3.82 -8.20 -8.79
C ARG A 192 -2.59 -7.64 -9.49
N LEU A 193 -1.50 -8.39 -9.55
CA LEU A 193 -0.28 -8.02 -10.27
C LEU A 193 -0.57 -7.74 -11.74
N VAL A 194 -1.29 -8.64 -12.42
CA VAL A 194 -1.68 -8.46 -13.83
C VAL A 194 -2.49 -7.18 -14.01
N ILE A 195 -3.43 -6.89 -13.11
CA ILE A 195 -4.24 -5.67 -13.15
C ILE A 195 -3.38 -4.42 -12.94
N TRP A 196 -2.48 -4.41 -11.95
CA TRP A 196 -1.52 -3.32 -11.74
C TRP A 196 -0.65 -3.06 -12.97
N CYS A 197 -0.26 -4.11 -13.69
CA CYS A 197 0.54 -4.01 -14.90
C CYS A 197 -0.24 -3.62 -16.17
N SER A 198 -1.58 -3.52 -16.12
CA SER A 198 -2.39 -3.44 -17.35
C SER A 198 -3.54 -2.44 -17.32
N VAL A 199 -4.02 -2.00 -16.15
CA VAL A 199 -5.23 -1.17 -16.02
C VAL A 199 -4.92 0.19 -15.40
N GLY A 200 -5.52 1.24 -15.96
CA GLY A 200 -5.47 2.61 -15.44
C GLY A 200 -4.93 3.67 -16.40
N SER A 201 -4.63 3.32 -17.66
CA SER A 201 -4.13 4.27 -18.66
C SER A 201 -5.10 5.41 -18.98
N ASP A 202 -6.38 5.24 -18.65
CA ASP A 202 -7.49 6.18 -18.82
C ASP A 202 -7.69 7.12 -17.61
N VAL A 203 -6.89 6.98 -16.57
CA VAL A 203 -6.93 7.82 -15.35
C VAL A 203 -5.68 8.70 -15.27
N GLU A 204 -5.80 9.89 -14.69
CA GLU A 204 -4.67 10.82 -14.48
C GLU A 204 -3.51 10.10 -13.78
N TYR A 205 -2.30 10.24 -14.33
CA TYR A 205 -1.07 9.54 -13.93
C TYR A 205 -1.14 8.00 -13.88
N GLY A 206 -2.20 7.35 -14.36
CA GLY A 206 -2.31 5.90 -14.26
C GLY A 206 -1.30 5.14 -15.12
N LEU A 207 -0.77 5.73 -16.20
CA LEU A 207 0.39 5.19 -16.92
C LEU A 207 1.64 5.09 -16.03
N TRP A 208 1.83 6.03 -15.09
CA TRP A 208 2.93 5.96 -14.12
C TRP A 208 2.75 4.80 -13.14
N SER A 209 1.52 4.51 -12.72
CA SER A 209 1.20 3.32 -11.92
C SER A 209 1.51 2.02 -12.67
N ILE A 210 1.10 1.92 -13.94
CA ILE A 210 1.38 0.75 -14.79
C ILE A 210 2.89 0.57 -14.97
N TYR A 211 3.59 1.67 -15.30
CA TYR A 211 5.04 1.66 -15.47
C TYR A 211 5.76 1.23 -14.19
N GLY A 212 5.37 1.80 -13.05
CA GLY A 212 5.88 1.43 -11.74
C GLY A 212 5.72 -0.06 -11.48
N ALA A 213 4.51 -0.60 -11.67
CA ALA A 213 4.22 -2.02 -11.43
C ALA A 213 5.07 -2.95 -12.30
N ARG A 214 5.15 -2.69 -13.61
CA ARG A 214 5.97 -3.48 -14.54
C ARG A 214 7.46 -3.39 -14.18
N LEU A 215 7.95 -2.21 -13.84
CA LEU A 215 9.35 -2.02 -13.47
C LEU A 215 9.68 -2.69 -12.13
N GLY A 216 8.79 -2.62 -11.14
CA GLY A 216 8.96 -3.29 -9.85
C GLY A 216 9.02 -4.80 -10.01
N LEU A 217 8.12 -5.38 -10.81
CA LEU A 217 8.14 -6.80 -11.18
C LEU A 217 9.46 -7.16 -11.89
N TYR A 218 9.86 -6.39 -12.90
CA TYR A 218 11.09 -6.65 -13.66
C TYR A 218 12.34 -6.56 -12.78
N MET A 219 12.47 -5.52 -11.96
CA MET A 219 13.63 -5.36 -11.08
C MET A 219 13.68 -6.48 -10.04
N LEU A 220 12.53 -6.88 -9.48
CA LEU A 220 12.50 -7.99 -8.53
C LEU A 220 12.94 -9.31 -9.19
N MET A 221 12.41 -9.67 -10.36
CA MET A 221 12.60 -11.00 -10.95
C MET A 221 13.80 -11.11 -11.89
N CYS A 222 14.16 -10.02 -12.57
CA CYS A 222 15.15 -10.01 -13.65
C CYS A 222 16.43 -9.24 -13.31
N SER A 223 16.63 -8.81 -12.05
CA SER A 223 17.86 -8.15 -11.60
C SER A 223 18.32 -8.61 -10.22
N ASP A 224 19.54 -8.18 -9.85
CA ASP A 224 20.16 -8.40 -8.53
C ASP A 224 19.82 -7.27 -7.53
N TRP A 225 18.83 -6.43 -7.85
CA TRP A 225 18.42 -5.34 -6.98
C TRP A 225 17.92 -5.84 -5.62
N ASN A 226 18.34 -5.15 -4.57
CA ASN A 226 17.85 -5.39 -3.22
C ASN A 226 16.43 -4.83 -3.06
N TYR A 227 15.43 -5.69 -3.25
CA TYR A 227 14.02 -5.32 -3.17
C TYR A 227 13.60 -4.75 -1.81
N THR A 228 14.35 -4.95 -0.73
CA THR A 228 14.02 -4.38 0.59
C THR A 228 14.08 -2.85 0.59
N GLN A 229 14.76 -2.25 -0.40
CA GLN A 229 14.83 -0.80 -0.58
C GLN A 229 13.46 -0.15 -0.85
N ILE A 230 12.42 -0.90 -1.25
CA ILE A 230 11.07 -0.33 -1.43
C ILE A 230 10.42 0.22 -0.16
N ARG A 231 10.97 -0.13 1.02
CA ARG A 231 10.52 0.41 2.30
C ARG A 231 11.16 1.75 2.64
N ASP A 232 12.21 2.14 1.92
CA ASP A 232 13.00 3.34 2.16
C ASP A 232 12.50 4.49 1.27
N TYR A 233 11.99 5.54 1.93
CA TYR A 233 11.47 6.72 1.26
C TYR A 233 12.55 7.53 0.53
N ASP A 234 13.76 7.63 1.07
CA ASP A 234 14.83 8.40 0.42
C ASP A 234 15.35 7.69 -0.81
N TRP A 235 15.48 6.35 -0.72
CA TRP A 235 15.84 5.55 -1.88
C TRP A 235 14.80 5.69 -2.98
N MET A 236 13.51 5.61 -2.63
CA MET A 236 12.42 5.72 -3.60
C MET A 236 12.40 7.09 -4.30
N ASP A 237 12.52 8.19 -3.53
CA ASP A 237 12.58 9.53 -4.10
C ASP A 237 13.82 9.71 -4.98
N TYR A 238 15.00 9.35 -4.48
CA TYR A 238 16.24 9.41 -5.26
C TYR A 238 16.15 8.60 -6.55
N PHE A 239 15.63 7.37 -6.47
CA PHE A 239 15.45 6.49 -7.62
C PHE A 239 14.51 7.11 -8.65
N PHE A 240 13.36 7.62 -8.22
CA PHE A 240 12.41 8.27 -9.12
C PHE A 240 13.03 9.52 -9.78
N GLN A 241 13.59 10.44 -9.01
CA GLN A 241 14.14 11.68 -9.56
C GLN A 241 15.31 11.43 -10.52
N ASN A 242 16.27 10.60 -10.11
CA ASN A 242 17.55 10.47 -10.80
C ASN A 242 17.59 9.35 -11.85
N SER A 243 16.78 8.30 -11.70
CA SER A 243 16.79 7.16 -12.63
C SER A 243 15.59 7.13 -13.57
N ILE A 244 14.45 7.65 -13.12
CA ILE A 244 13.19 7.57 -13.85
C ILE A 244 12.87 8.92 -14.53
N LYS A 245 12.65 9.97 -13.74
CA LYS A 245 12.26 11.31 -14.25
C LYS A 245 13.38 11.98 -15.07
N SER A 246 14.63 11.58 -14.85
CA SER A 246 15.76 11.98 -15.68
C SER A 246 15.68 11.42 -17.11
N LYS A 247 15.06 10.25 -17.32
CA LYS A 247 14.96 9.57 -18.62
C LYS A 247 13.61 9.78 -19.31
N ILE A 248 12.52 9.80 -18.54
CA ILE A 248 11.16 9.94 -19.07
C ILE A 248 10.80 11.43 -19.11
N LYS A 249 10.87 12.01 -20.32
CA LYS A 249 10.63 13.44 -20.55
C LYS A 249 9.28 13.76 -21.19
N SER A 250 8.57 12.75 -21.68
CA SER A 250 7.25 12.87 -22.29
C SER A 250 6.43 11.60 -22.09
N ASP A 251 5.12 11.70 -22.30
CA ASP A 251 4.21 10.55 -22.27
C ASP A 251 4.56 9.52 -23.36
N GLU A 252 5.04 9.97 -24.52
CA GLU A 252 5.54 9.07 -25.57
C GLU A 252 6.74 8.24 -25.10
N ASN A 253 7.66 8.85 -24.34
CA ASN A 253 8.77 8.10 -23.73
C ASN A 253 8.25 7.10 -22.69
N LEU A 254 7.29 7.51 -21.85
CA LEU A 254 6.68 6.64 -20.85
C LEU A 254 6.02 5.41 -21.49
N ILE A 255 5.19 5.61 -22.52
CA ILE A 255 4.52 4.53 -23.26
C ILE A 255 5.54 3.59 -23.89
N ARG A 256 6.61 4.13 -24.48
CA ARG A 256 7.69 3.31 -25.03
C ARG A 256 8.36 2.44 -23.97
N GLU A 257 8.71 3.00 -22.81
CA GLU A 257 9.31 2.23 -21.72
C GLU A 257 8.35 1.16 -21.15
N ILE A 258 7.06 1.47 -21.06
CA ILE A 258 6.01 0.50 -20.67
C ILE A 258 5.97 -0.68 -21.63
N ASN A 259 6.02 -0.43 -22.95
CA ASN A 259 6.01 -1.48 -23.97
C ASN A 259 7.31 -2.30 -23.96
N LEU A 260 8.47 -1.65 -23.80
CA LEU A 260 9.76 -2.34 -23.67
C LEU A 260 9.81 -3.27 -22.45
N LEU A 261 9.22 -2.85 -21.32
CA LEU A 261 9.08 -3.72 -20.16
C LEU A 261 8.15 -4.89 -20.42
N GLU A 262 7.08 -4.70 -21.20
CA GLU A 262 6.17 -5.79 -21.59
C GLU A 262 6.89 -6.89 -22.36
N GLU A 263 7.66 -6.51 -23.38
CA GLU A 263 8.42 -7.45 -24.21
C GLU A 263 9.40 -8.24 -23.35
N LYS A 264 10.14 -7.56 -22.47
CA LYS A 264 11.07 -8.21 -21.53
C LYS A 264 10.38 -9.15 -20.55
N LEU A 265 9.24 -8.76 -19.99
CA LEU A 265 8.50 -9.60 -19.04
C LEU A 265 7.95 -10.86 -19.72
N LYS A 266 7.47 -10.75 -20.97
CA LYS A 266 7.02 -11.89 -21.77
C LYS A 266 8.17 -12.84 -22.11
N GLU A 267 9.33 -12.28 -22.46
CA GLU A 267 10.55 -13.04 -22.78
C GLU A 267 11.12 -13.75 -21.55
N ASP A 268 11.31 -13.03 -20.45
CA ASP A 268 12.03 -13.51 -19.26
C ASP A 268 11.15 -14.32 -18.30
N LEU A 269 9.84 -14.01 -18.20
CA LEU A 269 8.95 -14.55 -17.16
C LEU A 269 7.70 -15.24 -17.71
N HIS A 270 7.42 -15.12 -19.02
CA HIS A 270 6.20 -15.64 -19.64
C HIS A 270 4.90 -15.12 -18.99
N VAL A 271 4.92 -13.86 -18.54
CA VAL A 271 3.79 -13.14 -17.93
C VAL A 271 3.16 -12.19 -18.94
#